data_AF-H2B4M9-F1
#
_entry.id   AF-H2B4M9-F1
#
_cell.length_a   1.000
_cell.length_b   1.000
_cell.length_c   1.000
_cell.angle_alpha   90.00
_cell.angle_beta   90.00
_cell.angle_gamma   90.00
#
_symmetry.space_group_name_H-M   'P 1'
#
loop_
_entity.id
_entity.type
_entity.pdbx_description
1 polymer ?
#
loop_
_entity_poly.entity_id
_entity_poly.type
_entity_poly.pdbx_seq_one_letter_code
_entity_poly.pdbx_strand_id
1 'polypeptide(L)'
;MLADQRVPDAPFACNVGAPDLVHVRNMPRRIQPSKLHTDHSFEIDASAAGSGNLEIMINGGRVPCRVRELGSRQYMAIFTPTQSMTHTIEMRFNGEHVSGSPWKLPVEDRGERRQEMERTMSYYSELSGPGLVRAPVNRTAQFDITGEGLELSDIQAKISGPDNREYP
;
A
#
# COMPACT_ATOMS: atom_id res chain seq x y z
N MET A 1 24.10 37.99 52.52
CA MET A 1 24.67 37.68 51.19
C MET A 1 25.21 36.27 51.24
N LEU A 2 24.59 35.32 50.53
CA LEU A 2 25.14 33.98 50.32
C LEU A 2 25.24 33.80 48.80
N ALA A 3 26.47 33.54 48.37
CA ALA A 3 26.93 33.66 47.00
C ALA A 3 26.47 32.48 46.12
N ASP A 4 25.85 32.82 45.00
CA ASP A 4 26.26 32.47 43.62
C ASP A 4 27.00 31.14 43.38
N GLN A 5 26.50 30.04 43.94
CA GLN A 5 27.06 28.72 43.68
C GLN A 5 26.53 28.19 42.34
N ARG A 6 27.30 28.41 41.28
CA ARG A 6 27.06 27.82 39.96
C ARG A 6 27.04 26.30 40.06
N VAL A 7 25.98 25.68 39.55
CA VAL A 7 25.85 24.23 39.39
C VAL A 7 26.96 23.74 38.46
N PRO A 8 27.70 22.66 38.80
CA PRO A 8 28.64 22.04 37.86
C PRO A 8 27.88 21.54 36.62
N ASP A 9 28.43 21.75 35.42
CA ASP A 9 27.93 21.28 34.10
C ASP A 9 26.91 22.14 33.34
N ALA A 10 26.92 23.47 33.53
CA ALA A 10 26.24 24.38 32.59
C ALA A 10 27.10 24.65 31.32
N PRO A 11 26.54 24.56 30.09
CA PRO A 11 25.14 24.31 29.76
C PRO A 11 24.84 22.82 29.52
N PHE A 12 23.67 22.37 29.98
CA PHE A 12 23.10 21.11 29.54
C PHE A 12 22.66 21.25 28.07
N ALA A 13 23.40 20.62 27.15
CA ALA A 13 22.95 20.49 25.77
C ALA A 13 21.77 19.52 25.72
N CYS A 14 20.55 20.02 25.86
CA CYS A 14 19.36 19.24 25.57
C CYS A 14 19.28 19.08 24.05
N ASN A 15 19.59 17.88 23.55
CA ASN A 15 19.45 17.59 22.14
C ASN A 15 17.95 17.39 21.85
N VAL A 16 17.25 18.48 21.52
CA VAL A 16 15.80 18.47 21.25
C VAL A 16 15.57 17.88 19.86
N GLY A 17 15.47 16.56 19.82
CA GLY A 17 15.12 15.80 18.63
C GLY A 17 13.65 15.36 18.68
N ALA A 18 12.90 15.53 17.59
CA ALA A 18 11.50 15.14 17.49
C ALA A 18 11.37 13.93 16.53
N PRO A 19 11.21 12.69 17.04
CA PRO A 19 11.12 11.48 16.21
C PRO A 19 9.89 11.50 15.28
N ASP A 20 8.81 12.17 15.69
CA ASP A 20 7.59 12.30 14.90
C ASP A 20 7.76 13.13 13.62
N LEU A 21 8.78 13.99 13.58
CA LEU A 21 9.13 14.83 12.43
C LEU A 21 10.07 14.12 11.44
N VAL A 22 10.46 12.88 11.71
CA VAL A 22 11.11 12.03 10.70
C VAL A 22 10.02 11.45 9.79
N HIS A 23 10.14 11.69 8.49
CA HIS A 23 9.18 11.21 7.50
C HIS A 23 9.80 10.19 6.56
N VAL A 24 9.16 9.02 6.45
CA VAL A 24 9.56 7.97 5.51
C VAL A 24 8.64 7.98 4.30
N ARG A 25 9.23 8.06 3.10
CA ARG A 25 8.52 8.08 1.81
C ARG A 25 8.94 6.88 0.97
N ASN A 26 8.08 6.51 0.02
CA ASN A 26 8.34 5.40 -0.91
C ASN A 26 8.63 4.05 -0.21
N MET A 27 8.15 3.87 1.04
CA MET A 27 8.27 2.60 1.75
C MET A 27 7.48 1.52 1.02
N PRO A 28 8.13 0.43 0.55
CA PRO A 28 7.39 -0.63 -0.10
C PRO A 28 6.42 -1.25 0.92
N ARG A 29 5.20 -1.56 0.48
CA ARG A 29 4.18 -2.21 1.34
C ARG A 29 4.24 -3.73 1.25
N ARG A 30 4.91 -4.26 0.23
CA ARG A 30 4.97 -5.67 -0.14
C ARG A 30 6.12 -5.89 -1.10
N ILE A 31 6.68 -7.10 -1.10
CA ILE A 31 7.67 -7.54 -2.08
C ILE A 31 7.14 -8.82 -2.72
N GLN A 32 7.11 -8.87 -4.05
CA GLN A 32 6.78 -10.12 -4.74
C GLN A 32 7.95 -11.09 -4.61
N PRO A 33 7.72 -12.42 -4.53
CA PRO A 33 8.81 -13.40 -4.53
C PRO A 33 9.74 -13.27 -5.75
N SER A 34 9.21 -12.86 -6.90
CA SER A 34 9.96 -12.54 -8.13
C SER A 34 10.91 -11.34 -8.01
N LYS A 35 10.76 -10.53 -6.95
CA LYS A 35 11.57 -9.36 -6.61
C LYS A 35 12.45 -9.59 -5.37
N LEU A 36 12.68 -10.85 -5.02
CA LEU A 36 13.77 -11.22 -4.11
C LEU A 36 15.12 -11.03 -4.80
N HIS A 37 16.17 -10.82 -4.00
CA HIS A 37 17.54 -10.58 -4.47
C HIS A 37 17.73 -9.32 -5.32
N THR A 38 16.71 -8.45 -5.40
CA THR A 38 16.80 -7.12 -6.02
C THR A 38 16.78 -6.04 -4.96
N ASP A 39 17.39 -4.90 -5.26
CA ASP A 39 17.41 -3.76 -4.34
C ASP A 39 16.02 -3.11 -4.25
N HIS A 40 15.60 -2.87 -3.01
CA HIS A 40 14.44 -2.07 -2.65
C HIS A 40 14.91 -0.87 -1.86
N SER A 41 14.29 0.28 -2.06
CA SER A 41 14.70 1.52 -1.41
C SER A 41 13.51 2.33 -0.93
N PHE A 42 13.77 3.14 0.09
CA PHE A 42 12.84 4.12 0.62
C PHE A 42 13.59 5.38 1.05
N GLU A 43 12.88 6.51 1.03
CA GLU A 43 13.42 7.83 1.33
C GLU A 43 13.08 8.22 2.76
N ILE A 44 13.99 8.96 3.38
CA ILE A 44 13.90 9.40 4.76
C ILE A 44 14.19 10.89 4.79
N ASP A 45 13.28 11.66 5.36
CA ASP A 45 13.43 13.09 5.60
C ASP A 45 13.50 13.33 7.10
N ALA A 46 14.69 13.67 7.59
CA ALA A 46 14.94 14.02 8.99
C ALA A 46 15.29 15.52 9.15
N SER A 47 15.02 16.33 8.12
CA SER A 47 15.37 17.76 8.13
C SER A 47 14.73 18.54 9.26
N ALA A 48 13.48 18.20 9.61
CA ALA A 48 12.71 18.81 10.69
C ALA A 48 12.88 18.12 12.06
N ALA A 49 13.54 16.95 12.11
CA ALA A 49 13.66 16.15 13.33
C ALA A 49 14.63 16.72 14.37
N GLY A 50 15.41 17.75 14.03
CA GLY A 50 16.45 18.28 14.90
C GLY A 50 17.73 17.45 14.83
N SER A 51 18.59 17.60 15.84
CA SER A 51 19.87 16.89 15.90
C SER A 51 19.70 15.57 16.65
N GLY A 52 20.27 14.49 16.13
CA GLY A 52 20.11 13.17 16.74
C GLY A 52 20.71 12.04 15.92
N ASN A 53 20.64 10.84 16.49
CA ASN A 53 21.06 9.61 15.83
C ASN A 53 19.85 8.93 15.19
N LEU A 54 19.96 8.56 13.91
CA LEU A 54 18.95 7.78 13.20
C LEU A 54 19.46 6.34 13.05
N GLU A 55 18.65 5.38 13.50
CA GLU A 55 18.96 3.95 13.49
C GLU A 55 17.93 3.22 12.62
N ILE A 56 18.41 2.31 11.76
CA ILE A 56 17.55 1.48 10.90
C ILE A 56 17.94 0.02 11.10
N MET A 57 16.95 -0.81 11.40
CA MET A 57 17.14 -2.25 11.54
C MET A 57 16.11 -2.99 10.69
N ILE A 58 16.58 -4.00 9.94
CA ILE A 58 15.70 -4.89 9.19
C ILE A 58 15.85 -6.29 9.77
N ASN A 59 14.75 -6.84 10.29
CA ASN A 59 14.70 -8.13 11.00
C ASN A 59 15.70 -8.20 12.15
N GLY A 60 15.79 -7.15 12.98
CA GLY A 60 16.77 -7.06 14.05
C GLY A 60 18.22 -7.05 13.56
N GLY A 61 18.48 -6.48 12.37
CA GLY A 61 19.81 -6.35 11.78
C GLY A 61 20.28 -7.57 10.97
N ARG A 62 19.44 -8.58 10.79
CA ARG A 62 19.79 -9.78 9.98
C ARG A 62 19.83 -9.51 8.48
N VAL A 63 19.15 -8.47 8.01
CA VAL A 63 19.17 -8.07 6.61
C VAL A 63 19.99 -6.78 6.49
N PRO A 64 21.06 -6.77 5.68
CA PRO A 64 21.89 -5.59 5.53
C PRO A 64 21.11 -4.46 4.87
N CYS A 65 21.27 -3.25 5.41
CA CYS A 65 20.73 -2.02 4.85
C CYS A 65 21.87 -1.04 4.59
N ARG A 66 21.90 -0.46 3.40
CA ARG A 66 22.84 0.58 3.01
C ARG A 66 22.11 1.91 3.02
N VAL A 67 22.71 2.94 3.60
CA VAL A 67 22.13 4.29 3.62
C VAL A 67 22.99 5.20 2.76
N ARG A 68 22.35 5.95 1.86
CA ARG A 68 22.97 6.99 1.06
C ARG A 68 22.40 8.34 1.47
N GLU A 69 23.27 9.29 1.80
CA GLU A 69 22.84 10.67 2.04
C GLU A 69 22.50 11.37 0.73
N LEU A 70 21.33 12.02 0.68
CA LEU A 70 20.86 12.80 -0.47
C LEU A 70 21.12 14.31 -0.29
N GLY A 71 21.59 14.72 0.89
CA GLY A 71 21.80 16.11 1.29
C GLY A 71 20.66 16.64 2.16
N SER A 72 20.89 17.77 2.83
CA SER A 72 19.86 18.45 3.66
C SER A 72 19.17 17.55 4.69
N ARG A 73 19.91 16.59 5.28
CA ARG A 73 19.38 15.58 6.22
C ARG A 73 18.29 14.67 5.62
N GLN A 74 18.36 14.46 4.31
CA GLN A 74 17.58 13.45 3.61
C GLN A 74 18.47 12.26 3.27
N TYR A 75 17.88 11.07 3.36
CA TYR A 75 18.59 9.81 3.18
C TYR A 75 17.78 8.85 2.32
N MET A 76 18.48 7.96 1.61
CA MET A 76 17.90 6.84 0.89
C MET A 76 18.43 5.55 1.49
N ALA A 77 17.55 4.78 2.11
CA ALA A 77 17.87 3.46 2.61
C ALA A 77 17.61 2.43 1.49
N ILE A 78 18.55 1.51 1.31
CA ILE A 78 18.53 0.46 0.29
C ILE A 78 18.75 -0.87 0.99
N PHE A 79 17.92 -1.87 0.69
CA PHE A 79 18.08 -3.21 1.21
C PHE A 79 17.72 -4.26 0.15
N THR A 80 18.31 -5.43 0.28
CA THR A 80 18.12 -6.54 -0.67
C THR A 80 17.55 -7.73 0.10
N PRO A 81 16.23 -7.97 0.09
CA PRO A 81 15.62 -9.11 0.77
C PRO A 81 16.00 -10.41 0.05
N THR A 82 16.41 -11.42 0.82
CA THR A 82 16.86 -12.71 0.27
C THR A 82 15.96 -13.88 0.64
N GLN A 83 15.00 -13.68 1.54
CA GLN A 83 14.15 -14.75 2.07
C GLN A 83 12.67 -14.43 1.81
N SER A 84 11.87 -15.43 1.45
CA SER A 84 10.42 -15.30 1.27
C SER A 84 9.69 -15.32 2.63
N MET A 85 9.92 -14.29 3.44
CA MET A 85 9.24 -14.09 4.72
C MET A 85 8.81 -12.64 4.91
N THR A 86 7.98 -12.37 5.92
CA THR A 86 7.65 -10.99 6.30
C THR A 86 8.87 -10.32 6.91
N HIS A 87 9.34 -9.24 6.29
CA HIS A 87 10.40 -8.42 6.82
C HIS A 87 9.83 -7.36 7.76
N THR A 88 10.48 -7.14 8.89
CA THR A 88 10.13 -6.06 9.82
C THR A 88 11.21 -4.99 9.73
N ILE A 89 10.80 -3.77 9.39
CA ILE A 89 11.70 -2.61 9.32
C ILE A 89 11.42 -1.71 10.51
N GLU A 90 12.43 -1.52 11.34
CA GLU A 90 12.43 -0.67 12.52
C GLU A 90 13.30 0.55 12.23
N MET A 91 12.81 1.72 12.61
CA MET A 91 13.56 2.96 12.53
C MET A 91 13.36 3.73 13.82
N ARG A 92 14.47 4.17 14.40
CA ARG A 92 14.49 4.94 15.63
C ARG A 92 15.28 6.22 15.46
N PHE A 93 14.84 7.26 16.14
CA PHE A 93 15.55 8.53 16.25
C PHE A 93 15.77 8.82 17.74
N ASN A 94 17.04 8.97 18.14
CA ASN A 94 17.44 9.11 19.56
C ASN A 94 16.90 7.99 20.47
N GLY A 95 16.79 6.76 19.95
CA GLY A 95 16.29 5.60 20.69
C GLY A 95 14.76 5.44 20.70
N GLU A 96 14.00 6.42 20.19
CA GLU A 96 12.54 6.35 20.09
C GLU A 96 12.08 5.99 18.68
N HIS A 97 10.97 5.27 18.55
CA HIS A 97 10.42 4.90 17.24
C HIS A 97 9.92 6.13 16.50
N VAL A 98 10.27 6.25 15.21
CA VAL A 98 9.70 7.27 14.34
C VAL A 98 8.27 6.90 13.95
N SER A 99 7.51 7.89 13.48
CA SER A 99 6.15 7.72 12.95
C SER A 99 6.05 6.57 11.95
N GLY A 100 5.21 5.59 12.24
CA GLY A 100 4.93 4.42 11.40
C GLY A 100 5.86 3.22 11.61
N SER A 101 6.94 3.38 12.38
CA SER A 101 7.78 2.25 12.78
C SER A 101 7.10 1.41 13.88
N PRO A 102 7.18 0.07 13.84
CA PRO A 102 7.78 -0.78 12.81
C PRO A 102 6.86 -1.04 11.60
N TRP A 103 7.45 -1.13 10.41
CA TRP A 103 6.74 -1.54 9.19
C TRP A 103 6.88 -3.04 8.95
N LYS A 104 5.78 -3.68 8.55
CA LYS A 104 5.76 -5.08 8.12
C LYS A 104 5.65 -5.16 6.60
N LEU A 105 6.59 -5.88 6.01
CA LEU A 105 6.80 -6.04 4.58
C LEU A 105 6.67 -7.52 4.20
N PRO A 106 5.46 -8.01 3.92
CA PRO A 106 5.27 -9.39 3.50
C PRO A 106 5.93 -9.62 2.14
N VAL A 107 6.67 -10.73 2.04
CA VAL A 107 7.10 -11.30 0.76
C VAL A 107 6.09 -12.37 0.37
N GLU A 108 5.10 -11.99 -0.42
CA GLU A 108 4.05 -12.91 -0.84
C GLU A 108 3.60 -12.60 -2.26
N ASP A 109 3.33 -13.65 -3.03
CA ASP A 109 2.71 -13.55 -4.32
C ASP A 109 1.22 -13.35 -4.10
N ARG A 110 0.79 -12.09 -4.01
CA ARG A 110 -0.63 -11.80 -4.18
C ARG A 110 -0.88 -11.87 -5.68
N GLY A 111 -1.02 -13.09 -6.17
CA GLY A 111 -1.55 -13.30 -7.50
C GLY A 111 -2.81 -12.44 -7.61
N GLU A 112 -2.88 -11.64 -8.66
CA GLU A 112 -4.09 -10.89 -9.03
C GLU A 112 -5.33 -11.83 -9.06
N ARG A 113 -5.09 -13.15 -9.15
CA ARG A 113 -6.03 -14.28 -8.97
C ARG A 113 -6.79 -14.35 -7.64
N ARG A 114 -6.45 -13.61 -6.59
CA ARG A 114 -7.24 -13.65 -5.33
C ARG A 114 -8.52 -12.81 -5.37
N GLN A 115 -8.75 -12.00 -6.39
CA GLN A 115 -10.09 -11.48 -6.71
C GLN A 115 -10.84 -12.35 -7.72
N GLU A 116 -10.15 -13.21 -8.47
CA GLU A 116 -10.76 -14.11 -9.45
C GLU A 116 -11.31 -15.40 -8.79
N MET A 117 -10.69 -15.86 -7.70
CA MET A 117 -11.10 -17.10 -7.02
C MET A 117 -12.30 -16.95 -6.07
N GLU A 118 -12.69 -15.73 -5.67
CA GLU A 118 -13.99 -15.46 -5.02
C GLU A 118 -15.11 -15.19 -6.03
N ARG A 119 -14.78 -14.93 -7.31
CA ARG A 119 -15.75 -14.89 -8.43
C ARG A 119 -16.10 -16.27 -8.98
N THR A 120 -15.74 -17.34 -8.26
CA THR A 120 -16.21 -18.70 -8.56
C THR A 120 -17.20 -19.16 -7.48
N MET A 121 -18.14 -18.29 -7.10
CA MET A 121 -19.36 -18.70 -6.41
C MET A 121 -20.50 -18.45 -7.40
N SER A 122 -20.73 -19.45 -8.26
CA SER A 122 -21.92 -19.64 -9.10
C SER A 122 -22.57 -18.37 -9.67
N TYR A 123 -21.87 -17.70 -10.59
CA TYR A 123 -22.55 -16.83 -11.54
C TYR A 123 -23.42 -17.69 -12.45
N TYR A 124 -24.74 -17.57 -12.32
CA TYR A 124 -25.67 -17.99 -13.34
C TYR A 124 -26.56 -16.81 -13.70
N SER A 125 -26.86 -16.65 -14.98
CA SER A 125 -27.81 -15.67 -15.47
C SER A 125 -28.88 -16.39 -16.28
N GLU A 126 -30.13 -16.12 -15.93
CA GLU A 126 -31.31 -16.62 -16.62
C GLU A 126 -32.08 -15.43 -17.19
N LEU A 127 -32.35 -15.51 -18.49
CA LEU A 127 -33.21 -14.58 -19.19
C LEU A 127 -34.61 -15.18 -19.24
N SER A 128 -35.62 -14.40 -18.84
CA SER A 128 -37.02 -14.83 -18.91
C SER A 128 -37.92 -13.71 -19.44
N GLY A 129 -39.15 -14.07 -19.83
CA GLY A 129 -40.16 -13.10 -20.21
C GLY A 129 -40.53 -13.10 -21.71
N PRO A 130 -41.70 -12.54 -22.04
CA PRO A 130 -42.31 -12.65 -23.35
C PRO A 130 -41.53 -11.91 -24.45
N GLY A 131 -40.79 -10.86 -24.09
CA GLY A 131 -40.02 -10.03 -25.02
C GLY A 131 -38.82 -10.74 -25.67
N LEU A 132 -38.35 -11.86 -25.11
CA LEU A 132 -37.31 -12.70 -25.71
C LEU A 132 -37.85 -13.55 -26.87
N VAL A 133 -39.15 -13.83 -26.87
CA VAL A 133 -39.79 -14.72 -27.85
C VAL A 133 -40.49 -13.91 -28.94
N ARG A 134 -41.16 -12.82 -28.56
CA ARG A 134 -41.89 -11.97 -29.50
C ARG A 134 -41.90 -10.52 -29.03
N ALA A 135 -41.64 -9.61 -29.97
CA ALA A 135 -41.79 -8.18 -29.76
C ALA A 135 -42.90 -7.65 -30.68
N PRO A 136 -44.07 -7.25 -30.15
CA PRO A 136 -45.10 -6.61 -30.94
C PRO A 136 -44.64 -5.23 -31.42
N VAL A 137 -44.85 -4.94 -32.71
CA VAL A 137 -44.53 -3.62 -33.29
C VAL A 137 -45.32 -2.53 -32.55
N ASN A 138 -44.64 -1.41 -32.23
CA ASN A 138 -45.19 -0.27 -31.50
C ASN A 138 -45.72 -0.57 -30.09
N ARG A 139 -45.23 -1.64 -29.44
CA ARG A 139 -45.51 -1.94 -28.04
C ARG A 139 -44.22 -2.30 -27.32
N THR A 140 -44.17 -1.99 -26.03
CA THR A 140 -43.05 -2.37 -25.18
C THR A 140 -42.96 -3.89 -25.07
N ALA A 141 -41.80 -4.44 -25.43
CA ALA A 141 -41.43 -5.82 -25.16
C ALA A 141 -40.55 -5.84 -23.91
N GLN A 142 -40.84 -6.74 -22.96
CA GLN A 142 -40.11 -6.84 -21.70
C GLN A 142 -39.51 -8.24 -21.53
N PHE A 143 -38.31 -8.27 -21.00
CA PHE A 143 -37.65 -9.47 -20.50
C PHE A 143 -36.93 -9.12 -19.21
N ASP A 144 -36.76 -10.14 -18.37
CA ASP A 144 -36.14 -10.01 -17.06
C ASP A 144 -34.83 -10.80 -17.07
N ILE A 145 -33.80 -10.20 -16.47
CA ILE A 145 -32.49 -10.81 -16.27
C ILE A 145 -32.40 -11.14 -14.79
N THR A 146 -32.29 -12.42 -14.47
CA THR A 146 -32.10 -12.90 -13.09
C THR A 146 -30.76 -13.59 -12.98
N GLY A 147 -30.06 -13.41 -11.87
CA GLY A 147 -28.79 -14.09 -11.66
C GLY A 147 -28.21 -13.82 -10.30
N GLU A 148 -27.42 -14.78 -9.81
CA GLU A 148 -26.70 -14.66 -8.54
C GLU A 148 -25.32 -14.04 -8.81
N GLY A 149 -24.93 -13.07 -7.99
CA GLY A 149 -23.62 -12.41 -8.09
C GLY A 149 -23.48 -11.36 -9.19
N LEU A 150 -24.49 -11.13 -10.04
CA LEU A 150 -24.45 -10.08 -11.07
C LEU A 150 -24.54 -8.68 -10.44
N GLU A 151 -23.59 -7.81 -10.79
CA GLU A 151 -23.70 -6.38 -10.54
C GLU A 151 -24.37 -5.69 -11.75
N LEU A 152 -25.01 -4.54 -11.53
CA LEU A 152 -25.64 -3.78 -12.62
C LEU A 152 -24.64 -3.38 -13.72
N SER A 153 -23.35 -3.26 -13.38
CA SER A 153 -22.26 -2.99 -14.33
C SER A 153 -21.92 -4.17 -15.24
N ASP A 154 -22.28 -5.40 -14.86
CA ASP A 154 -22.00 -6.61 -15.65
C ASP A 154 -23.04 -6.83 -16.75
N ILE A 155 -24.16 -6.10 -16.71
CA ILE A 155 -25.29 -6.27 -17.61
C ILE A 155 -25.18 -5.28 -18.78
N GLN A 156 -25.01 -5.82 -19.97
CA GLN A 156 -25.09 -5.07 -21.22
C GLN A 156 -26.16 -5.68 -22.12
N ALA A 157 -27.11 -4.85 -22.56
CA ALA A 157 -28.15 -5.25 -23.49
C ALA A 157 -27.93 -4.54 -24.84
N LYS A 158 -28.15 -5.26 -25.93
CA LYS A 158 -28.05 -4.74 -27.29
C LYS A 158 -29.23 -5.26 -28.10
N ILE A 159 -29.99 -4.35 -28.72
CA ILE A 159 -31.16 -4.67 -29.53
C ILE A 159 -30.86 -4.30 -30.97
N SER A 160 -31.08 -5.22 -31.91
CA SER A 160 -30.88 -5.00 -33.34
C SER A 160 -32.15 -5.30 -34.13
N GLY A 161 -32.48 -4.42 -35.08
CA GLY A 161 -33.60 -4.61 -36.01
C GLY A 161 -33.27 -5.52 -37.18
N PRO A 162 -34.27 -5.86 -38.03
CA PRO A 162 -34.09 -6.68 -39.23
C PRO A 162 -33.14 -6.05 -40.27
N ASP A 163 -32.93 -4.75 -40.18
CA ASP A 163 -32.00 -3.95 -40.99
C ASP A 163 -30.57 -3.91 -40.41
N ASN A 164 -30.28 -4.74 -39.39
CA ASN A 164 -29.06 -4.72 -38.58
C ASN A 164 -28.79 -3.39 -37.86
N ARG A 165 -29.79 -2.50 -37.76
CA ARG A 165 -29.64 -1.25 -37.02
C ARG A 165 -29.81 -1.48 -35.53
N GLU A 166 -28.95 -0.87 -34.73
CA GLU A 166 -29.01 -0.94 -33.27
C GLU A 166 -30.01 0.06 -32.70
N TYR A 167 -30.74 -0.39 -31.69
CA TYR A 167 -31.72 0.40 -30.95
C TYR A 167 -31.27 0.54 -29.48
N PRO A 168 -31.46 1.73 -28.89
CA PRO A 168 -31.13 2.00 -27.49
C PRO A 168 -32.05 1.24 -26.52
#